data_AF-A0A970S5S2-F1
#
_entry.id   AF-A0A970S5S2-F1
#
_cell.length_a   1.000
_cell.length_b   1.000
_cell.length_c   1.000
_cell.angle_alpha   90.00
_cell.angle_beta   90.00
_cell.angle_gamma   90.00
#
_symmetry.space_group_name_H-M   'P 1'
#
loop_
_entity.id
_entity.type
_entity.pdbx_description
1 polymer ?
#
loop_
_entity_poly.entity_id
_entity_poly.type
_entity_poly.pdbx_seq_one_letter_code
_entity_poly.pdbx_strand_id
1 'polypeptide(L)'
;LWDFGMMSTLYAGMKVVDQNLIASKYQVENGLIFAQWLRSLNHIRNIAAHHSRLWNVNIVDRSDVSSEFIGLNNAKPFLYLCIMKKLLNVICPNSLWGSRLVQLFLDFPILESRLVNIQQTGCRIGWHKEKLWQ
;
A
#
# COMPACT_ATOMS: atom_id res chain seq x y z
N LEU A 1 0.77 -24.27 3.35
CA LEU A 1 0.38 -22.94 2.82
C LEU A 1 1.64 -22.10 2.68
N TRP A 2 1.83 -21.40 1.57
CA TRP A 2 2.93 -20.43 1.42
C TRP A 2 2.60 -19.14 2.14
N ASP A 3 3.61 -18.51 2.75
CA ASP A 3 3.47 -17.16 3.28
C ASP A 3 3.57 -16.10 2.16
N PHE A 4 3.25 -14.86 2.50
CA PHE A 4 3.24 -13.76 1.55
C PHE A 4 4.65 -13.42 1.01
N GLY A 5 5.70 -13.64 1.80
CA GLY A 5 7.08 -13.41 1.40
C GLY A 5 7.55 -14.43 0.36
N MET A 6 7.22 -15.71 0.56
CA MET A 6 7.46 -16.77 -0.43
C MET A 6 6.72 -16.49 -1.74
N MET A 7 5.46 -16.03 -1.67
CA MET A 7 4.69 -15.65 -2.85
C MET A 7 5.33 -14.46 -3.59
N SER A 8 5.73 -13.42 -2.87
CA SER A 8 6.43 -12.27 -3.46
C SER A 8 7.75 -12.66 -4.13
N THR A 9 8.48 -13.62 -3.55
CA THR A 9 9.76 -14.13 -4.08
C THR A 9 9.54 -14.96 -5.33
N LEU A 10 8.55 -15.86 -5.31
CA LEU A 10 8.18 -16.66 -6.47
C LEU A 10 7.77 -15.78 -7.64
N TYR A 11 6.89 -14.79 -7.38
CA TYR A 11 6.45 -13.85 -8.42
C TYR A 11 7.63 -13.12 -9.06
N ALA A 12 8.59 -12.64 -8.26
CA ALA A 12 9.77 -11.96 -8.75
C ALA A 12 10.66 -12.85 -9.66
N GLY A 13 10.63 -14.18 -9.47
CA GLY A 13 11.33 -15.16 -10.30
C GLY A 13 10.57 -15.62 -11.56
N MET A 14 9.33 -15.17 -11.77
CA MET A 14 8.55 -15.53 -12.96
C MET A 14 9.10 -14.87 -14.23
N LYS A 15 8.76 -15.44 -15.40
CA LYS A 15 9.08 -14.81 -16.68
C LYS A 15 8.32 -13.48 -16.80
N VAL A 16 8.92 -12.49 -17.46
CA VAL A 16 8.32 -11.15 -17.66
C VAL A 16 6.92 -11.24 -18.29
N VAL A 17 6.72 -12.16 -19.24
CA VAL A 17 5.40 -12.39 -19.87
C VAL A 17 4.35 -12.81 -18.84
N ASP A 18 4.70 -13.73 -17.94
CA ASP A 18 3.78 -14.22 -16.91
C ASP A 18 3.53 -13.16 -15.82
N GLN A 19 4.56 -12.40 -15.45
CA GLN A 19 4.42 -11.26 -14.54
C GLN A 19 3.46 -10.21 -15.13
N ASN A 20 3.65 -9.82 -16.40
CA ASN A 20 2.77 -8.87 -17.08
C ASN A 20 1.33 -9.39 -17.16
N LEU A 21 1.15 -10.69 -17.45
CA LEU A 21 -0.17 -11.32 -17.48
C LEU A 21 -0.87 -11.20 -16.12
N ILE A 22 -0.17 -11.44 -15.01
CA ILE A 22 -0.74 -11.30 -13.67
C ILE A 22 -0.98 -9.82 -13.32
N ALA A 23 -0.02 -8.93 -13.58
CA ALA A 23 -0.12 -7.51 -13.30
C ALA A 23 -1.34 -6.87 -13.98
N SER A 24 -1.65 -7.28 -15.22
CA SER A 24 -2.82 -6.79 -15.96
C SER A 24 -4.15 -7.11 -15.27
N LYS A 25 -4.25 -8.25 -14.55
CA LYS A 25 -5.46 -8.59 -13.76
C LYS A 25 -5.74 -7.58 -12.66
N TYR A 26 -4.69 -6.93 -12.15
CA TYR A 26 -4.77 -5.91 -11.10
C TYR A 26 -4.68 -4.47 -11.65
N GLN A 27 -4.74 -4.31 -12.99
CA GLN A 27 -4.64 -3.01 -13.66
C GLN A 27 -3.35 -2.26 -13.29
N VAL A 28 -2.23 -3.00 -13.25
CA VAL A 28 -0.89 -2.46 -13.02
C VAL A 28 -0.15 -2.39 -14.35
N GLU A 29 0.60 -1.31 -14.57
CA GLU A 29 1.27 -0.98 -15.84
C GLU A 29 2.14 -2.14 -16.38
N ASN A 30 2.90 -2.79 -15.51
CA ASN A 30 3.72 -3.95 -15.88
C ASN A 30 4.07 -4.82 -14.65
N GLY A 31 4.62 -5.98 -14.97
CA GLY A 31 5.02 -7.01 -14.03
C GLY A 31 6.12 -6.60 -13.05
N LEU A 32 7.05 -5.75 -13.49
CA LEU A 32 8.16 -5.24 -12.67
C LEU A 32 7.64 -4.33 -11.56
N ILE A 33 6.76 -3.38 -11.89
CA ILE A 33 6.10 -2.51 -10.91
C ILE A 33 5.30 -3.35 -9.92
N PHE A 34 4.54 -4.35 -10.41
CA PHE A 34 3.79 -5.21 -9.52
C PHE A 34 4.68 -6.03 -8.57
N ALA A 35 5.85 -6.51 -9.04
CA ALA A 35 6.83 -7.19 -8.18
C ALA A 35 7.35 -6.27 -7.06
N GLN A 36 7.61 -4.99 -7.37
CA GLN A 36 8.02 -4.00 -6.38
C GLN A 36 6.90 -3.77 -5.34
N TRP A 37 5.64 -3.65 -5.79
CA TRP A 37 4.48 -3.50 -4.88
C TRP A 37 4.37 -4.65 -3.90
N LEU A 38 4.49 -5.89 -4.38
CA LEU A 38 4.42 -7.08 -3.53
C LEU A 38 5.54 -7.10 -2.48
N ARG A 39 6.76 -6.69 -2.85
CA ARG A 39 7.89 -6.60 -1.91
C ARG A 39 7.63 -5.55 -0.82
N SER A 40 7.18 -4.36 -1.20
CA SER A 40 6.87 -3.29 -0.24
C SER A 40 5.68 -3.65 0.66
N LEU A 41 4.66 -4.31 0.13
CA LEU A 41 3.53 -4.80 0.92
C LEU A 41 3.95 -5.90 1.89
N ASN A 42 4.88 -6.78 1.51
CA ASN A 42 5.45 -7.77 2.41
C ASN A 42 6.20 -7.10 3.57
N HIS A 43 6.98 -6.06 3.28
CA HIS A 43 7.65 -5.25 4.31
C HIS A 43 6.65 -4.64 5.30
N ILE A 44 5.59 -4.00 4.80
CA ILE A 44 4.53 -3.41 5.65
C ILE A 44 3.79 -4.46 6.47
N ARG A 45 3.47 -5.60 5.87
CA ARG A 45 2.85 -6.74 6.57
C ARG A 45 3.74 -7.24 7.70
N ASN A 46 5.06 -7.29 7.51
CA ASN A 46 6.01 -7.70 8.54
C ASN A 46 6.06 -6.68 9.69
N ILE A 47 6.12 -5.37 9.40
CA ILE A 47 6.02 -4.31 10.44
C ILE A 47 4.75 -4.51 11.28
N ALA A 48 3.61 -4.69 10.62
CA ALA A 48 2.33 -4.89 11.29
C ALA A 48 2.28 -6.19 12.13
N ALA A 49 2.82 -7.29 11.61
CA ALA A 49 2.88 -8.57 12.31
C ALA A 49 3.79 -8.54 13.54
N HIS A 50 4.82 -7.69 13.53
CA HIS A 50 5.66 -7.41 14.70
C HIS A 50 5.06 -6.36 15.64
N HIS A 51 3.78 -6.00 15.47
CA HIS A 51 3.09 -4.95 16.24
C HIS A 51 3.85 -3.62 16.30
N SER A 52 4.68 -3.37 15.29
CA SER A 52 5.47 -2.15 15.20
C SER A 52 4.59 -0.99 14.73
N ARG A 53 4.96 0.22 15.16
CA ARG A 53 4.27 1.44 14.76
C ARG A 53 4.43 1.66 13.26
N LEU A 54 3.34 1.67 12.48
CA LEU A 54 3.42 1.88 11.03
C LEU A 54 3.31 3.36 10.62
N TRP A 55 2.48 4.15 11.32
CA TRP A 55 1.98 5.44 10.84
C TRP A 55 3.05 6.53 10.61
N ASN A 56 4.27 6.38 11.11
CA ASN A 56 5.36 7.33 10.89
C ASN A 56 6.69 6.66 10.45
N VAL A 57 6.64 5.40 10.01
CA VAL A 57 7.84 4.66 9.57
C VAL A 57 8.26 5.08 8.17
N ASN A 58 9.57 5.00 7.92
CA ASN A 58 10.12 5.10 6.58
C ASN A 58 10.22 3.69 5.96
N ILE A 59 9.58 3.49 4.81
CA ILE A 59 9.63 2.23 4.07
C ILE A 59 10.97 2.15 3.33
N VAL A 60 11.69 1.06 3.58
CA VAL A 60 13.03 0.81 3.01
C VAL A 60 12.92 0.06 1.68
N ASP A 61 12.07 -0.96 1.62
CA ASP A 61 11.77 -1.71 0.40
C ASP A 61 10.80 -0.90 -0.47
N ARG A 62 11.32 0.11 -1.17
CA ARG A 62 10.49 1.07 -1.91
C ARG A 62 10.07 0.53 -3.27
N SER A 63 8.82 0.84 -3.62
CA SER A 63 8.35 0.76 -5.00
C SER A 63 8.66 2.05 -5.74
N ASP A 64 8.87 1.95 -7.05
CA ASP A 64 8.73 3.09 -7.93
C ASP A 64 7.29 3.61 -7.88
N VAL A 65 7.14 4.92 -8.04
CA VAL A 65 5.85 5.58 -8.06
C VAL A 65 5.28 5.41 -9.46
N SER A 66 4.24 4.57 -9.62
CA SER A 66 3.52 4.45 -10.87
C SER A 66 2.84 5.78 -11.22
N SER A 67 2.47 5.95 -12.50
CA SER A 67 1.84 7.17 -12.98
C SER A 67 0.55 7.53 -12.22
N GLU A 68 -0.16 6.52 -11.72
CA GLU A 68 -1.38 6.66 -10.92
C GLU A 68 -1.16 7.31 -9.55
N PHE A 69 0.04 7.17 -8.97
CA PHE A 69 0.35 7.64 -7.61
C PHE A 69 1.33 8.81 -7.59
N ILE A 70 1.47 9.53 -8.70
CA ILE A 70 2.42 10.64 -8.85
C ILE A 70 2.31 11.63 -7.68
N GLY A 71 3.48 11.93 -7.11
CA GLY A 71 3.69 12.85 -6.00
C GLY A 71 3.34 12.28 -4.62
N LEU A 72 2.97 11.01 -4.49
CA LEU A 72 2.96 10.34 -3.19
C LEU A 72 4.40 9.97 -2.82
N ASN A 73 4.72 10.05 -1.53
CA ASN A 73 6.04 9.73 -1.04
C ASN A 73 6.20 8.22 -0.86
N ASN A 74 7.01 7.57 -1.69
CA ASN A 74 7.26 6.13 -1.62
C ASN A 74 8.09 5.69 -0.40
N ALA A 75 8.67 6.62 0.36
CA ALA A 75 9.24 6.32 1.66
C ALA A 75 8.17 6.27 2.77
N LYS A 76 6.91 6.61 2.50
CA LYS A 76 5.85 6.70 3.49
C LYS A 76 4.76 5.64 3.31
N PRO A 77 4.14 5.16 4.40
CA PRO A 77 3.19 4.04 4.36
C PRO A 77 1.94 4.35 3.52
N PHE A 78 1.54 5.61 3.40
CA PHE A 78 0.30 6.00 2.72
C PHE A 78 0.24 5.57 1.24
N LEU A 79 1.37 5.64 0.50
CA LEU A 79 1.43 5.13 -0.88
C LEU A 79 0.96 3.67 -0.96
N TYR A 80 1.47 2.85 -0.04
CA TYR A 80 1.21 1.42 -0.05
C TYR A 80 -0.18 1.07 0.48
N LEU A 81 -0.77 1.92 1.34
CA LEU A 81 -2.19 1.82 1.69
C LEU A 81 -3.08 2.09 0.48
N CYS A 82 -2.70 3.04 -0.39
CA CYS A 82 -3.40 3.28 -1.67
C CYS A 82 -3.26 2.08 -2.60
N ILE A 83 -2.05 1.55 -2.76
CA ILE A 83 -1.79 0.33 -3.54
C ILE A 83 -2.65 -0.83 -3.00
N MET A 84 -2.67 -1.06 -1.69
CA MET A 84 -3.46 -2.12 -1.08
C MET A 84 -4.96 -1.91 -1.32
N LYS A 85 -5.49 -0.68 -1.23
CA LYS A 85 -6.89 -0.38 -1.59
C LYS A 85 -7.17 -0.76 -3.04
N LYS A 86 -6.30 -0.37 -3.98
CA LYS A 86 -6.42 -0.69 -5.40
C LYS A 86 -6.48 -2.20 -5.63
N LEU A 87 -5.57 -2.96 -5.02
CA LEU A 87 -5.56 -4.42 -5.15
C LEU A 87 -6.82 -5.06 -4.56
N LEU A 88 -7.28 -4.57 -3.40
CA LEU A 88 -8.49 -5.07 -2.76
C LEU A 88 -9.76 -4.80 -3.57
N ASN A 89 -9.82 -3.70 -4.34
CA ASN A 89 -10.93 -3.46 -5.26
C ASN A 89 -11.07 -4.56 -6.33
N VAL A 90 -9.99 -5.27 -6.65
CA VAL A 90 -10.00 -6.41 -7.58
C VAL A 90 -10.17 -7.73 -6.83
N ILE A 91 -9.44 -7.94 -5.74
CA ILE A 91 -9.39 -9.21 -5.00
C ILE A 91 -10.67 -9.45 -4.21
N CYS A 92 -11.18 -8.42 -3.54
CA CYS A 92 -12.34 -8.49 -2.67
C CYS A 92 -13.13 -7.17 -2.75
N PRO A 93 -13.90 -6.95 -3.83
CA PRO A 93 -14.58 -5.68 -4.09
C PRO A 93 -15.54 -5.23 -2.97
N ASN A 94 -16.11 -6.20 -2.25
CA ASN A 94 -17.04 -5.95 -1.13
C ASN A 94 -16.31 -5.74 0.21
N SER A 95 -14.98 -5.64 0.21
CA SER A 95 -14.20 -5.46 1.44
C SER A 95 -14.47 -4.10 2.08
N LEU A 96 -14.91 -4.11 3.33
CA LEU A 96 -15.01 -2.91 4.16
C LEU A 96 -13.64 -2.41 4.66
N TRP A 97 -12.53 -2.92 4.14
CA TRP A 97 -11.19 -2.52 4.60
C TRP A 97 -10.92 -1.04 4.33
N GLY A 98 -11.31 -0.53 3.15
CA GLY A 98 -11.11 0.87 2.77
C GLY A 98 -11.85 1.84 3.69
N SER A 99 -13.14 1.58 3.94
CA SER A 99 -13.95 2.41 4.85
C SER A 99 -13.44 2.35 6.29
N ARG A 100 -13.04 1.17 6.77
CA ARG A 100 -12.40 1.02 8.09
C ARG A 100 -11.09 1.81 8.20
N LEU A 101 -10.28 1.83 7.14
CA LEU A 101 -9.04 2.61 7.14
C LEU A 101 -9.31 4.13 7.14
N VAL A 102 -10.28 4.59 6.36
CA VAL A 102 -10.70 6.00 6.36
C VAL A 102 -11.17 6.39 7.77
N GLN A 103 -12.04 5.59 8.38
CA GLN A 103 -12.51 5.85 9.74
C GLN A 103 -11.36 5.87 10.74
N LEU A 104 -10.43 4.91 10.66
CA LEU A 104 -9.23 4.88 11.53
C LEU A 104 -8.39 6.17 11.43
N PHE A 105 -8.27 6.75 10.24
CA PHE A 105 -7.55 8.01 10.05
C PHE A 105 -8.33 9.22 10.57
N LEU A 106 -9.66 9.20 10.49
CA LEU A 106 -10.53 10.25 11.05
C LEU A 106 -10.53 10.21 12.59
N ASP A 107 -10.48 9.01 13.16
CA ASP A 107 -10.42 8.77 14.61
C ASP A 107 -9.00 8.95 15.18
N PHE A 108 -8.01 9.29 14.33
CA PHE A 108 -6.63 9.44 14.77
C PHE A 108 -6.52 10.60 15.78
N PRO A 109 -5.82 10.40 16.92
CA PRO A 109 -5.85 11.36 18.02
C PRO A 109 -5.30 12.73 17.62
N ILE A 110 -6.05 13.77 17.97
CA ILE A 110 -5.63 15.16 17.83
C ILE A 110 -5.05 15.61 19.17
N LEU A 111 -3.72 15.74 19.23
CA LEU A 111 -3.00 16.18 20.43
C LEU A 111 -2.58 17.65 20.30
N GLU A 112 -2.63 18.39 21.41
CA GLU A 112 -2.18 19.79 21.47
C GLU A 112 -0.70 19.96 21.08
N SER A 113 0.14 18.98 21.42
CA SER A 113 1.59 19.04 21.22
C SER A 113 2.02 18.96 19.75
N ARG A 114 1.12 18.68 18.80
CA ARG A 114 1.41 18.46 17.35
C ARG A 114 2.51 17.43 17.03
N LEU A 115 3.10 16.78 18.03
CA LEU A 115 4.18 15.79 17.89
C LEU A 115 3.71 14.49 17.24
N VAL A 116 2.42 14.20 17.36
CA VAL A 116 1.75 13.05 16.74
C VAL A 116 0.75 13.60 15.75
N ASN A 117 1.00 13.34 14.46
CA ASN A 117 0.15 13.82 13.39
C ASN A 117 0.01 12.76 12.30
N ILE A 118 -1.23 12.47 11.90
CA ILE A 118 -1.53 11.52 10.83
C ILE A 118 -0.84 11.87 9.50
N GLN A 119 -0.51 13.14 9.26
CA GLN A 119 0.25 13.59 8.08
C GLN A 119 1.64 12.91 7.97
N GLN A 120 2.21 12.43 9.09
CA GLN A 120 3.48 11.68 9.08
C GLN A 120 3.38 10.33 8.35
N THR A 121 2.15 9.84 8.11
CA THR A 121 1.88 8.68 7.24
C THR A 121 2.18 8.94 5.78
N GLY A 122 2.32 10.21 5.38
CA GLY A 122 2.44 10.64 3.98
C GLY A 122 1.10 10.85 3.27
N CYS A 123 -0.02 10.85 3.99
CA CYS A 123 -1.32 11.21 3.41
C CYS A 123 -1.37 12.67 2.97
N ARG A 124 -2.19 12.98 1.96
CA ARG A 124 -2.42 14.35 1.47
C ARG A 124 -3.68 14.94 2.07
N ILE A 125 -3.82 16.26 2.11
CA ILE A 125 -5.08 16.88 2.56
C ILE A 125 -6.22 16.45 1.62
N GLY A 126 -7.34 15.99 2.19
CA GLY A 126 -8.54 15.62 1.44
C GLY A 126 -8.49 14.25 0.75
N TRP A 127 -7.46 13.44 0.99
CA TRP A 127 -7.27 12.13 0.33
C TRP A 127 -8.48 11.19 0.40
N HIS A 128 -9.22 11.20 1.52
CA HIS A 128 -10.41 10.37 1.74
C HIS A 128 -11.58 10.69 0.78
N LYS A 129 -11.52 11.82 0.06
CA LYS A 129 -12.51 12.21 -0.96
C LYS A 129 -12.12 11.73 -2.36
N GLU A 130 -10.89 11.25 -2.56
CA GLU A 130 -10.42 10.78 -3.86
C GLU A 130 -11.18 9.52 -4.30
N LYS A 131 -11.33 9.33 -5.61
CA LYS A 131 -12.08 8.21 -6.22
C LYS A 131 -11.67 6.83 -5.71
N LEU A 132 -10.41 6.65 -5.30
CA LEU A 132 -9.91 5.39 -4.77
C LEU A 132 -10.60 4.98 -3.44
N TRP A 133 -11.03 5.98 -2.67
CA TRP A 133 -11.54 5.86 -1.30
C TRP A 133 -13.06 6.05 -1.17
N GLN A 134 -13.71 6.41 -2.27
CA GLN A 134 -15.17 6.31 -2.44
C GLN A 134 -15.56 4.87 -2.80
#